data_AF-Q8BZ31-F1
#
_entry.id   AF-Q8BZ31-F1
#
_cell.length_a   1.000
_cell.length_b   1.000
_cell.length_c   1.000
_cell.angle_alpha   90.00
_cell.angle_beta   90.00
_cell.angle_gamma   90.00
#
_symmetry.space_group_name_H-M   'P 1'
#
loop_
_entity.id
_entity.type
_entity.pdbx_description
1 polymer ?
#
loop_
_entity_poly.entity_id
_entity_poly.type
_entity_poly.pdbx_seq_one_letter_code
_entity_poly.pdbx_strand_id
1 'polypeptide(L)'
;MQAKYSSTRDMLDDDDTTISLYSGTSTVTRRAEPRHSENGTPSSVWRPVALTLLTLCLVLLVGLAALGLVFFQFYQLSNIQQDSITEKDEKLGNMSRQLQSLQAQNRKLIETLQQVAVKLCRELYNKSGGHGCSPCPEKWKWYGDKCYQFYKESKNWQSCEYFCLADNATMLKISTQEELGSPAMAVAKPGCGQMGHLTPLNCLRL
;
A
#
# COMPACT_ATOMS: atom_id res chain seq x y z
N MET A 1 49.94 14.11 -16.18
CA MET A 1 50.47 12.79 -16.56
C MET A 1 49.96 12.48 -17.96
N GLN A 2 50.86 12.19 -18.88
CA GLN A 2 50.61 12.03 -20.33
C GLN A 2 50.42 10.55 -20.71
N ALA A 3 49.61 10.32 -21.76
CA ALA A 3 49.76 9.40 -22.90
C ALA A 3 48.34 9.26 -23.52
N LYS A 4 47.96 9.70 -24.72
CA LYS A 4 48.53 9.64 -26.09
C LYS A 4 48.81 8.22 -26.57
N TYR A 5 47.90 7.65 -27.38
CA TYR A 5 48.27 7.14 -28.71
C TYR A 5 47.03 6.81 -29.57
N SER A 6 47.01 7.36 -30.79
CA SER A 6 46.25 6.90 -31.95
C SER A 6 47.29 6.25 -32.88
N SER A 7 46.99 5.12 -33.53
CA SER A 7 47.52 4.86 -34.87
C SER A 7 46.84 3.68 -35.57
N THR A 8 46.44 4.00 -36.80
CA THR A 8 46.20 3.17 -37.97
C THR A 8 47.26 2.06 -38.15
N ARG A 9 46.86 0.92 -38.73
CA ARG A 9 47.80 -0.04 -39.34
C ARG A 9 47.34 -0.36 -40.76
N ASP A 10 48.06 0.23 -41.70
CA ASP A 10 48.12 -0.12 -43.11
C ASP A 10 48.94 -1.40 -43.35
N MET A 11 48.63 -1.98 -44.50
CA MET A 11 49.33 -2.89 -45.42
C MET A 11 50.81 -3.27 -45.21
N LEU A 12 51.12 -4.49 -45.69
CA LEU A 12 52.23 -4.94 -46.58
C LEU A 12 52.64 -6.37 -46.18
N ASP A 13 52.65 -7.43 -47.00
CA ASP A 13 53.19 -7.76 -48.35
C ASP A 13 54.35 -8.78 -48.20
N ASP A 14 54.62 -9.47 -49.31
CA ASP A 14 55.74 -10.36 -49.64
C ASP A 14 55.72 -11.83 -49.16
N ASP A 15 55.55 -12.75 -50.13
CA ASP A 15 56.70 -13.53 -50.58
C ASP A 15 56.59 -13.88 -52.08
N ASP A 16 57.69 -13.61 -52.77
CA ASP A 16 57.99 -13.69 -54.20
C ASP A 16 58.24 -15.14 -54.65
N THR A 17 58.14 -15.42 -55.96
CA THR A 17 59.22 -16.03 -56.77
C THR A 17 58.67 -16.42 -58.14
N THR A 18 59.01 -15.58 -59.11
CA THR A 18 58.87 -15.79 -60.56
C THR A 18 59.84 -16.85 -61.09
N ILE A 19 59.38 -17.78 -61.95
CA ILE A 19 60.22 -18.44 -62.96
C ILE A 19 59.49 -18.42 -64.31
N SER A 20 60.10 -17.74 -65.28
CA SER A 20 59.72 -17.71 -66.69
C SER A 20 60.30 -18.91 -67.43
N LEU A 21 59.69 -19.29 -68.56
CA LEU A 21 60.41 -19.72 -69.78
C LEU A 21 59.45 -19.81 -70.97
N TYR A 22 59.82 -19.10 -72.03
CA TYR A 22 59.27 -19.21 -73.38
C TYR A 22 59.40 -20.63 -73.93
N SER A 23 58.47 -21.06 -74.77
CA SER A 23 58.74 -21.95 -75.91
C SER A 23 57.63 -21.89 -76.95
N GLY A 24 58.03 -21.75 -78.22
CA GLY A 24 57.15 -21.84 -79.38
C GLY A 24 57.14 -23.23 -80.02
N THR A 25 56.02 -23.50 -80.70
CA THR A 25 55.77 -24.38 -81.87
C THR A 25 55.89 -25.92 -81.81
N SER A 26 54.78 -26.55 -82.27
CA SER A 26 54.65 -27.75 -83.14
C SER A 26 54.25 -29.13 -82.55
N THR A 27 53.00 -29.52 -82.88
CA THR A 27 52.52 -30.82 -83.42
C THR A 27 52.50 -32.15 -82.62
N VAL A 28 51.32 -32.82 -82.66
CA VAL A 28 51.05 -34.29 -82.85
C VAL A 28 50.66 -35.20 -81.63
N THR A 29 49.34 -35.52 -81.60
CA THR A 29 48.59 -36.76 -81.21
C THR A 29 48.72 -37.54 -79.88
N ARG A 30 47.51 -37.92 -79.40
CA ARG A 30 46.98 -39.24 -78.93
C ARG A 30 46.84 -39.53 -77.41
N ARG A 31 45.54 -39.62 -77.03
CA ARG A 31 44.82 -40.79 -76.45
C ARG A 31 45.03 -41.15 -74.95
N ALA A 32 43.88 -41.32 -74.29
CA ALA A 32 43.64 -41.71 -72.90
C ALA A 32 44.08 -43.14 -72.52
N GLU A 33 44.32 -43.37 -71.21
CA GLU A 33 43.77 -44.47 -70.35
C GLU A 33 44.27 -44.27 -68.87
N PRO A 34 44.05 -45.16 -67.85
CA PRO A 34 43.21 -44.92 -66.66
C PRO A 34 43.95 -45.19 -65.31
N ARG A 35 43.30 -45.03 -64.14
CA ARG A 35 43.52 -45.75 -62.84
C ARG A 35 42.55 -45.15 -61.80
N HIS A 36 41.60 -45.85 -61.16
CA HIS A 36 41.54 -47.10 -60.41
C HIS A 36 41.89 -46.97 -58.92
N SER A 37 41.07 -47.65 -58.10
CA SER A 37 41.17 -47.93 -56.65
C SER A 37 40.69 -46.83 -55.69
N GLU A 38 40.03 -47.10 -54.56
CA GLU A 38 39.16 -48.15 -54.05
C GLU A 38 38.78 -47.73 -52.61
N ASN A 39 37.61 -48.17 -52.15
CA ASN A 39 37.29 -48.54 -50.75
C ASN A 39 37.09 -47.49 -49.65
N GLY A 40 35.88 -47.52 -49.07
CA GLY A 40 35.70 -47.24 -47.65
C GLY A 40 34.34 -46.65 -47.26
N THR A 41 33.22 -47.37 -47.43
CA THR A 41 31.97 -47.05 -46.71
C THR A 41 32.05 -47.58 -45.28
N PRO A 42 31.83 -46.72 -44.29
CA PRO A 42 30.77 -46.92 -43.29
C PRO A 42 30.00 -45.59 -43.10
N SER A 43 28.70 -45.47 -42.83
CA SER A 43 27.68 -46.35 -42.30
C SER A 43 26.29 -45.73 -42.53
N SER A 44 25.29 -46.54 -42.88
CA SER A 44 23.90 -46.11 -43.15
C SER A 44 23.15 -45.59 -41.91
N VAL A 45 23.69 -45.83 -40.71
CA VAL A 45 23.07 -45.55 -39.40
C VAL A 45 23.12 -44.06 -39.01
N TRP A 46 24.00 -43.24 -39.60
CA TRP A 46 24.07 -41.81 -39.29
C TRP A 46 22.93 -40.99 -39.89
N ARG A 47 22.37 -41.46 -41.01
CA ARG A 47 21.24 -40.80 -41.69
C ARG A 47 19.98 -40.74 -40.82
N PRO A 48 19.48 -41.84 -40.21
CA PRO A 48 18.31 -41.76 -39.33
C PRO A 48 18.59 -40.96 -38.07
N VAL A 49 19.80 -41.04 -37.50
CA VAL A 49 20.18 -40.22 -36.33
C VAL A 49 20.11 -38.73 -36.67
N ALA A 50 20.66 -38.30 -37.80
CA ALA A 50 20.56 -36.92 -38.26
C ALA A 50 19.11 -36.47 -38.49
N LEU A 51 18.26 -37.34 -39.05
CA LEU A 51 16.83 -37.04 -39.25
C LEU A 51 16.09 -36.88 -37.91
N THR A 52 16.32 -37.78 -36.95
CA THR A 52 15.68 -37.68 -35.62
C THR A 52 16.11 -36.39 -34.90
N LEU A 53 17.39 -36.04 -34.96
CA LEU A 53 17.90 -34.80 -34.37
C LEU A 53 17.30 -33.56 -35.02
N LEU A 54 17.16 -33.57 -36.36
CA LEU A 54 16.51 -32.48 -37.09
C LEU A 54 15.04 -32.33 -36.67
N THR A 55 14.30 -33.44 -36.58
CA THR A 55 12.91 -33.41 -36.12
C THR A 55 12.78 -32.90 -34.68
N LEU A 56 13.65 -33.35 -33.78
CA LEU A 56 13.68 -32.88 -32.40
C LEU A 56 13.97 -31.38 -32.33
N CYS A 57 14.93 -30.91 -33.14
CA CYS A 57 15.27 -29.50 -33.23
C CYS A 57 14.06 -28.66 -33.71
N LEU A 58 13.35 -29.11 -34.75
CA LEU A 58 12.16 -28.44 -35.24
C LEU A 58 11.05 -28.37 -34.17
N VAL A 59 10.81 -29.47 -33.46
CA VAL A 59 9.82 -29.52 -32.37
C VAL A 59 10.21 -28.56 -31.23
N LEU A 60 11.48 -28.51 -30.85
CA LEU A 60 11.99 -27.59 -29.83
C LEU A 60 11.83 -26.13 -30.27
N LEU A 61 12.15 -25.81 -31.52
CA LEU A 61 11.98 -24.46 -32.07
C LEU A 61 10.52 -24.01 -32.06
N VAL A 62 9.60 -24.88 -32.47
CA VAL A 62 8.16 -24.60 -32.43
C VAL A 62 7.68 -24.41 -30.99
N GLY A 63 8.14 -25.25 -30.05
CA GLY A 63 7.82 -25.13 -28.63
C GLY A 63 8.30 -23.80 -28.03
N LEU A 64 9.55 -23.40 -28.30
CA LEU A 64 10.09 -22.12 -27.84
C LEU A 64 9.36 -20.91 -28.43
N ALA A 65 8.98 -20.98 -29.71
CA ALA A 65 8.17 -19.93 -30.34
C ALA A 65 6.78 -19.81 -29.70
N ALA A 66 6.10 -20.94 -29.46
CA ALA A 66 4.80 -20.94 -28.78
C ALA A 66 4.89 -20.40 -27.35
N LEU A 67 5.90 -20.84 -26.58
CA LEU A 67 6.17 -20.33 -25.24
C LEU A 67 6.48 -18.83 -25.24
N GLY A 68 7.27 -18.35 -26.21
CA GLY A 68 7.58 -16.94 -26.39
C GLY A 68 6.34 -16.09 -26.69
N LEU A 69 5.45 -16.56 -27.56
CA LEU A 69 4.19 -15.87 -27.87
C LEU A 69 3.26 -15.79 -26.65
N VAL A 70 3.11 -16.89 -25.90
CA VAL A 70 2.30 -16.93 -24.67
C VAL A 70 2.90 -16.02 -23.60
N PHE A 71 4.22 -16.07 -23.41
CA PHE A 71 4.93 -15.22 -22.45
C PHE A 71 4.81 -13.74 -22.82
N PHE A 72 4.92 -13.40 -24.10
CA PHE A 72 4.75 -12.03 -24.59
C PHE A 72 3.31 -11.52 -24.39
N GLN A 73 2.30 -12.36 -24.65
CA GLN A 73 0.90 -12.02 -24.38
C GLN A 73 0.65 -11.78 -22.88
N PHE A 74 1.22 -12.64 -22.02
CA PHE A 74 1.12 -12.49 -20.57
C PHE A 74 1.83 -11.22 -20.07
N TYR A 75 3.02 -10.93 -20.60
CA TYR A 75 3.79 -9.72 -20.27
C TYR A 75 3.04 -8.44 -20.67
N GLN A 76 2.42 -8.43 -21.85
CA GLN A 76 1.58 -7.30 -22.31
C GLN A 76 0.33 -7.12 -21.44
N LEU A 77 -0.37 -8.21 -21.10
CA LEU A 77 -1.54 -8.14 -20.21
C LEU A 77 -1.14 -7.62 -18.82
N SER A 78 0.03 -8.02 -18.32
CA SER A 78 0.58 -7.54 -17.04
C SER A 78 0.95 -6.05 -17.07
N ASN A 79 1.56 -5.55 -18.15
CA ASN A 79 1.94 -4.13 -18.25
C ASN A 79 0.70 -3.22 -18.36
N ILE A 80 -0.29 -3.60 -19.18
CA ILE A 80 -1.55 -2.85 -19.32
C ILE A 80 -2.30 -2.81 -17.98
N GLN A 81 -2.31 -3.94 -17.26
CA GLN A 81 -2.90 -4.02 -15.93
C GLN A 81 -2.21 -3.05 -14.97
N GLN A 82 -0.88 -2.96 -15.00
CA GLN A 82 -0.09 -2.06 -14.13
C GLN A 82 -0.44 -0.58 -14.36
N ASP A 83 -0.53 -0.12 -15.60
CA ASP A 83 -0.92 1.26 -15.93
C ASP A 83 -2.36 1.57 -15.46
N SER A 84 -3.25 0.59 -15.57
CA SER A 84 -4.63 0.73 -15.10
C SER A 84 -4.75 0.66 -13.56
N ILE A 85 -3.79 0.05 -12.87
CA ILE A 85 -3.70 -0.04 -11.41
C ILE A 85 -3.17 1.28 -10.84
N THR A 86 -2.12 1.84 -11.43
CA THR A 86 -1.54 3.13 -10.99
C THR A 86 -2.55 4.28 -11.12
N GLU A 87 -3.34 4.32 -12.20
CA GLU A 87 -4.43 5.29 -12.35
C GLU A 87 -5.52 5.10 -11.27
N LYS A 88 -5.90 3.85 -10.97
CA LYS A 88 -6.90 3.56 -9.93
C LYS A 88 -6.38 3.89 -8.53
N ASP A 89 -5.11 3.68 -8.27
CA ASP A 89 -4.46 4.04 -7.01
C ASP A 89 -4.39 5.56 -6.83
N GLU A 90 -4.07 6.31 -7.90
CA GLU A 90 -4.12 7.77 -7.86
C GLU A 90 -5.53 8.28 -7.61
N LYS A 91 -6.52 7.72 -8.31
CA LYS A 91 -7.93 8.06 -8.12
C LYS A 91 -8.41 7.72 -6.71
N LEU A 92 -8.01 6.56 -6.18
CA LEU A 92 -8.31 6.15 -4.81
C LEU A 92 -7.64 7.07 -3.80
N GLY A 93 -6.39 7.48 -4.04
CA GLY A 93 -5.66 8.45 -3.24
C GLY A 93 -6.32 9.84 -3.25
N ASN A 94 -6.73 10.33 -4.42
CA ASN A 94 -7.44 11.59 -4.57
C ASN A 94 -8.81 11.56 -3.86
N MET A 95 -9.56 10.48 -4.01
CA MET A 95 -10.83 10.31 -3.31
C MET A 95 -10.64 10.17 -1.80
N SER A 96 -9.60 9.46 -1.35
CA SER A 96 -9.22 9.35 0.05
C SER A 96 -8.90 10.71 0.67
N ARG A 97 -8.11 11.55 -0.03
CA ARG A 97 -7.84 12.94 0.38
C ARG A 97 -9.12 13.77 0.44
N GLN A 98 -10.02 13.60 -0.54
CA GLN A 98 -11.30 14.31 -0.56
C GLN A 98 -12.18 13.92 0.64
N LEU A 99 -12.25 12.62 0.96
CA LEU A 99 -12.96 12.11 2.14
C LEU A 99 -12.33 12.64 3.45
N GLN A 100 -11.01 12.63 3.56
CA GLN A 100 -10.31 13.18 4.73
C GLN A 100 -10.59 14.67 4.92
N SER A 101 -10.55 15.45 3.83
CA SER A 101 -10.88 16.87 3.85
C SER A 101 -12.32 17.11 4.29
N LEU A 102 -13.28 16.36 3.74
CA LEU A 102 -14.69 16.46 4.11
C LEU A 102 -14.93 16.05 5.56
N GLN A 103 -14.25 15.00 6.04
CA GLN A 103 -14.31 14.59 7.44
C GLN A 103 -13.75 15.66 8.37
N ALA A 104 -12.63 16.30 8.01
CA ALA A 104 -12.05 17.39 8.79
C ALA A 104 -12.98 18.61 8.84
N GLN A 105 -13.62 18.96 7.72
CA GLN A 105 -14.62 20.02 7.66
C GLN A 105 -15.84 19.70 8.52
N ASN A 106 -16.39 18.49 8.41
CA ASN A 106 -17.53 18.05 9.22
C ASN A 106 -17.19 18.08 10.72
N ARG A 107 -16.01 17.60 11.12
CA ARG A 107 -15.56 17.66 12.51
C ARG A 107 -15.47 19.10 13.01
N LYS A 108 -14.84 19.99 12.23
CA LYS A 108 -14.73 21.41 12.58
C LYS A 108 -16.10 22.08 12.71
N LEU A 109 -17.05 21.74 11.83
CA LEU A 109 -18.41 22.25 11.87
C LEU A 109 -19.16 21.79 13.13
N ILE A 110 -18.99 20.54 13.55
CA ILE A 110 -19.58 20.03 14.79
C ILE A 110 -18.98 20.73 16.01
N GLU A 111 -17.66 20.90 16.04
CA GLU A 111 -16.96 21.61 17.11
C GLU A 111 -17.41 23.07 17.23
N THR A 112 -17.53 23.80 16.11
CA THR A 112 -18.02 25.19 16.13
C THR A 112 -19.48 25.28 16.54
N LEU A 113 -20.34 24.38 16.04
CA LEU A 113 -21.74 24.33 16.41
C LEU A 113 -21.91 24.09 17.92
N GLN A 114 -21.15 23.14 18.46
CA GLN A 114 -21.13 22.85 19.90
C GLN A 114 -20.68 24.06 20.71
N GLN A 115 -19.59 24.73 20.31
CA GLN A 115 -19.10 25.93 20.98
C GLN A 115 -20.12 27.07 20.98
N VAL A 116 -20.77 27.32 19.85
CA VAL A 116 -21.80 28.36 19.72
C VAL A 116 -23.02 28.02 20.60
N ALA A 117 -23.47 26.76 20.58
CA ALA A 117 -24.59 26.32 21.41
C ALA A 117 -24.31 26.47 22.92
N VAL A 118 -23.12 26.08 23.38
CA VAL A 118 -22.68 26.22 24.77
C VAL A 118 -22.62 27.68 25.18
N LYS A 119 -22.02 28.54 24.35
CA LYS A 119 -21.89 29.98 24.63
C LYS A 119 -23.25 30.66 24.71
N LEU A 120 -24.14 30.36 23.76
CA LEU A 120 -25.49 30.92 23.73
C LEU A 120 -26.32 30.44 24.93
N CYS A 121 -26.25 29.15 25.27
CA CYS A 121 -27.01 28.63 26.41
C CYS A 121 -26.51 29.19 27.75
N ARG A 122 -25.19 29.40 27.89
CA ARG A 122 -24.60 30.08 29.06
C ARG A 122 -25.12 31.51 29.20
N GLU A 123 -25.12 32.27 28.12
CA GLU A 123 -25.60 33.65 28.09
C GLU A 123 -27.09 33.74 28.47
N LEU A 124 -27.89 32.82 27.95
CA LEU A 124 -29.31 32.71 28.29
C LEU A 124 -29.46 32.42 29.80
N TYR A 125 -28.88 31.35 30.31
CA TYR A 125 -29.03 30.95 31.72
C TYR A 125 -28.67 32.06 32.71
N ASN A 126 -27.60 32.81 32.44
CA ASN A 126 -27.21 33.96 33.26
C ASN A 126 -28.23 35.09 33.25
N LYS A 127 -28.96 35.29 32.15
CA LYS A 127 -29.93 36.39 31.99
C LYS A 127 -31.31 36.08 32.54
N SER A 128 -31.81 34.85 32.45
CA SER A 128 -33.20 34.56 32.85
C SER A 128 -33.36 33.42 33.83
N GLY A 129 -32.26 32.84 34.33
CA GLY A 129 -32.27 31.95 35.50
C GLY A 129 -33.03 30.63 35.32
N GLY A 130 -33.41 30.24 34.10
CA GLY A 130 -34.26 29.05 33.91
C GLY A 130 -34.72 28.82 32.47
N HIS A 131 -33.80 28.72 31.52
CA HIS A 131 -34.14 28.20 30.19
C HIS A 131 -33.89 26.70 30.13
N GLY A 132 -34.74 25.96 29.42
CA GLY A 132 -34.61 24.51 29.23
C GLY A 132 -33.43 24.06 28.35
N CYS A 133 -32.47 24.92 28.05
CA CYS A 133 -31.24 24.53 27.36
C CYS A 133 -30.20 24.04 28.38
N SER A 134 -29.43 23.02 28.03
CA SER A 134 -28.25 22.60 28.79
C SER A 134 -27.05 22.48 27.86
N PRO A 135 -25.89 23.08 28.19
CA PRO A 135 -24.66 22.90 27.43
C PRO A 135 -24.06 21.50 27.58
N CYS A 136 -24.61 20.67 28.48
CA CYS A 136 -24.15 19.32 28.73
C CYS A 136 -24.76 18.31 27.73
N PRO A 137 -24.09 17.17 27.48
CA PRO A 137 -24.62 16.10 26.65
C PRO A 137 -25.95 15.56 27.16
N GLU A 138 -26.65 14.80 26.32
CA GLU A 138 -27.93 14.20 26.68
C GLU A 138 -27.83 13.41 27.99
N LYS A 139 -28.84 13.54 28.85
CA LYS A 139 -28.93 12.95 30.21
C LYS A 139 -28.06 13.63 31.27
N TRP A 140 -27.14 14.53 30.93
CA TRP A 140 -26.35 15.28 31.92
C TRP A 140 -27.11 16.51 32.41
N LYS A 141 -26.97 16.79 33.71
CA LYS A 141 -27.52 17.97 34.39
C LYS A 141 -26.45 19.04 34.48
N TRP A 142 -26.79 20.25 34.06
CA TRP A 142 -25.89 21.38 34.15
C TRP A 142 -26.13 22.17 35.44
N TYR A 143 -25.09 22.43 36.21
CA TYR A 143 -25.14 23.22 37.43
C TYR A 143 -23.80 23.90 37.70
N GLY A 144 -23.79 25.19 38.05
CA GLY A 144 -22.55 25.89 38.45
C GLY A 144 -21.40 25.74 37.46
N ASP A 145 -21.69 25.85 36.16
CA ASP A 145 -20.78 25.63 35.03
C ASP A 145 -20.25 24.19 34.83
N LYS A 146 -20.71 23.23 35.63
CA LYS A 146 -20.29 21.83 35.57
C LYS A 146 -21.42 20.93 35.08
N CYS A 147 -21.06 19.82 34.44
CA CYS A 147 -21.98 18.79 34.00
C CYS A 147 -21.95 17.59 34.95
N TYR A 148 -23.12 17.23 35.47
CA TYR A 148 -23.29 16.13 36.42
C TYR A 148 -24.19 15.05 35.84
N GLN A 149 -23.84 13.79 36.07
CA GLN A 149 -24.69 12.65 35.73
C GLN A 149 -24.92 11.77 36.94
N PHE A 150 -26.18 11.37 37.12
CA PHE A 150 -26.63 10.54 38.24
C PHE A 150 -27.21 9.24 37.68
N TYR A 151 -26.54 8.12 37.95
CA TYR A 151 -27.09 6.81 37.63
C TYR A 151 -27.76 6.21 38.85
N LYS A 152 -28.94 5.62 38.63
CA LYS A 152 -29.69 4.89 39.67
C LYS A 152 -29.04 3.57 40.04
N GLU A 153 -28.18 3.05 39.16
CA GLU A 153 -27.40 1.85 39.45
C GLU A 153 -26.40 2.14 40.55
N SER A 154 -26.23 1.16 41.42
CA SER A 154 -25.21 1.17 42.44
C SER A 154 -24.10 0.21 42.05
N LYS A 155 -22.86 0.66 42.13
CA LYS A 155 -21.68 -0.15 41.85
C LYS A 155 -20.63 0.03 42.94
N ASN A 156 -19.64 -0.86 42.98
CA ASN A 156 -18.48 -0.65 43.83
C ASN A 156 -17.64 0.53 43.32
N TRP A 157 -16.76 1.07 44.17
CA TRP A 157 -15.94 2.24 43.86
C TRP A 157 -15.17 2.11 42.53
N GLN A 158 -14.46 1.00 42.35
CA GLN A 158 -13.62 0.76 41.17
C GLN A 158 -14.46 0.75 39.87
N SER A 159 -15.63 0.11 39.93
CA SER A 159 -16.57 0.10 38.81
C SER A 159 -17.08 1.51 38.54
N CYS A 160 -17.41 2.29 39.56
CA CYS A 160 -17.85 3.66 39.36
C CYS A 160 -16.80 4.53 38.66
N GLU A 161 -15.52 4.35 39.02
CA GLU A 161 -14.42 5.09 38.43
C GLU A 161 -14.29 4.76 36.95
N TYR A 162 -14.29 3.47 36.65
CA TYR A 162 -14.25 2.96 35.28
C TYR A 162 -15.42 3.48 34.43
N PHE A 163 -16.65 3.48 34.96
CA PHE A 163 -17.83 3.95 34.24
C PHE A 163 -17.77 5.45 33.95
N CYS A 164 -17.39 6.30 34.91
CA CYS A 164 -17.25 7.73 34.64
C CYS A 164 -16.14 8.00 33.61
N LEU A 165 -15.02 7.28 33.67
CA LEU A 165 -13.93 7.42 32.69
C LEU A 165 -14.37 7.03 31.27
N ALA A 166 -15.19 5.98 31.14
CA ALA A 166 -15.75 5.58 29.84
C ALA A 166 -16.60 6.68 29.18
N ASP A 167 -17.25 7.53 29.98
CA ASP A 167 -18.02 8.68 29.53
C ASP A 167 -17.19 9.99 29.39
N ASN A 168 -15.84 9.90 29.45
CA ASN A 168 -14.93 11.05 29.51
C ASN A 168 -15.26 12.00 30.67
N ALA A 169 -15.60 11.42 31.82
CA ALA A 169 -15.91 12.14 33.03
C ALA A 169 -15.07 11.63 34.20
N THR A 170 -15.14 12.34 35.30
CA THR A 170 -14.47 11.99 36.55
C THR A 170 -15.51 11.60 37.59
N MET A 171 -15.18 10.68 38.49
CA MET A 171 -16.08 10.38 39.59
C MET A 171 -16.19 11.59 40.50
N LEU A 172 -17.43 11.99 40.81
CA LEU A 172 -17.66 13.09 41.75
C LEU A 172 -17.33 12.63 43.18
N LYS A 173 -16.22 13.15 43.71
CA LYS A 173 -15.85 13.00 45.12
C LYS A 173 -16.39 14.21 45.89
N ILE A 174 -17.51 14.05 46.57
CA ILE A 174 -18.08 15.12 47.39
C ILE A 174 -17.32 15.14 48.72
N SER A 175 -16.39 16.09 48.87
CA SER A 175 -15.59 16.26 50.10
C SER A 175 -15.69 17.64 50.74
N THR A 176 -16.41 18.59 50.14
CA THR A 176 -16.47 19.99 50.61
C THR A 176 -17.91 20.53 50.73
N GLN A 177 -18.11 21.44 51.69
CA GLN A 177 -19.39 22.13 51.99
C GLN A 177 -19.96 22.89 50.78
N GLU A 178 -19.10 23.31 49.86
CA GLU A 178 -19.44 24.11 48.68
C GLU A 178 -20.15 23.27 47.60
N GLU A 179 -19.76 22.00 47.44
CA GLU A 179 -20.47 21.08 46.56
C GLU A 179 -21.84 20.75 47.17
N LEU A 180 -21.95 20.61 48.52
CA LEU A 180 -23.15 20.32 49.35
C LEU A 180 -24.30 21.35 49.25
N GLY A 181 -24.08 22.52 48.67
CA GLY A 181 -25.11 23.53 48.42
C GLY A 181 -25.86 23.39 47.08
N SER A 182 -25.45 22.47 46.19
CA SER A 182 -26.10 22.29 44.89
C SER A 182 -27.47 21.57 44.95
N PRO A 183 -28.51 22.02 44.21
CA PRO A 183 -29.76 21.27 44.03
C PRO A 183 -29.54 19.86 43.48
N ALA A 184 -28.41 19.65 42.79
CA ALA A 184 -27.98 18.37 42.25
C ALA A 184 -27.75 17.31 43.34
N MET A 185 -27.35 17.68 44.57
CA MET A 185 -27.26 16.74 45.69
C MET A 185 -28.39 16.84 46.72
N ALA A 186 -29.37 17.73 46.54
CA ALA A 186 -30.68 17.56 47.19
C ALA A 186 -31.38 16.26 46.74
N VAL A 187 -30.98 15.73 45.58
CA VAL A 187 -31.47 14.45 45.01
C VAL A 187 -30.47 13.29 45.19
N ALA A 188 -29.17 13.58 45.35
CA ALA A 188 -28.10 12.57 45.31
C ALA A 188 -27.40 12.40 46.67
N LYS A 189 -27.44 11.19 47.22
CA LYS A 189 -26.59 10.80 48.36
C LYS A 189 -25.10 10.81 47.96
N PRO A 190 -24.17 11.03 48.91
CA PRO A 190 -22.76 11.20 48.61
C PRO A 190 -22.13 9.94 48.00
N GLY A 191 -21.74 10.04 46.73
CA GLY A 191 -20.71 9.25 46.01
C GLY A 191 -20.81 7.72 46.03
N CYS A 192 -20.03 7.03 45.20
CA CYS A 192 -19.81 5.59 45.40
C CYS A 192 -19.00 5.36 46.69
N GLY A 193 -19.24 4.30 47.48
CA GLY A 193 -18.46 4.03 48.71
C GLY A 193 -19.09 2.99 49.65
N GLN A 194 -18.28 2.24 50.40
CA GLN A 194 -18.72 1.13 51.27
C GLN A 194 -18.90 1.57 52.73
N MET A 195 -20.14 1.52 53.24
CA MET A 195 -20.53 0.71 54.40
C MET A 195 -22.08 0.66 54.43
N GLY A 196 -22.66 -0.47 54.02
CA GLY A 196 -24.04 -0.85 54.34
C GLY A 196 -25.18 -0.40 53.42
N HIS A 197 -25.02 0.62 52.57
CA HIS A 197 -26.08 0.98 51.61
C HIS A 197 -25.47 1.44 50.28
N LEU A 198 -25.75 0.68 49.23
CA LEU A 198 -25.47 0.98 47.83
C LEU A 198 -25.90 2.42 47.48
N THR A 199 -24.93 3.29 47.16
CA THR A 199 -25.14 4.68 46.74
C THR A 199 -25.11 4.82 45.21
N PRO A 200 -25.80 5.83 44.65
CA PRO A 200 -25.88 6.05 43.20
C PRO A 200 -24.53 6.51 42.61
N LEU A 201 -24.26 6.14 41.36
CA LEU A 201 -23.08 6.64 40.63
C LEU A 201 -23.26 8.10 40.25
N ASN A 202 -22.28 8.92 40.60
CA ASN A 202 -22.26 10.34 40.25
C ASN A 202 -20.99 10.66 39.45
N CYS A 203 -21.15 11.09 38.20
CA CYS A 203 -20.05 11.51 37.34
C CYS A 203 -20.08 13.02 37.14
N LEU A 204 -18.89 13.62 37.04
CA LEU A 204 -18.64 15.05 36.85
C LEU A 204 -17.80 15.27 35.60
N ARG A 205 -18.23 16.20 34.76
CA ARG A 205 -17.53 16.64 33.55
C ARG A 205 -17.40 18.17 33.52
N LEU A 206 -16.24 18.64 33.09
CA LEU A 206 -15.89 20.05 32.85
C LEU A 206 -16.19 20.45 31.41
#